data_AF-A0A920TP13-F1
#
_entry.id   AF-A0A920TP13-F1
#
_cell.length_a   1.000
_cell.length_b   1.000
_cell.length_c   1.000
_cell.angle_alpha   90.00
_cell.angle_beta   90.00
_cell.angle_gamma   90.00
#
_symmetry.space_group_name_H-M   'P 1'
#
loop_
_entity.id
_entity.type
_entity.pdbx_description
1 polymer ?
#
loop_
_entity_poly.entity_id
_entity_poly.type
_entity_poly.pdbx_seq_one_letter_code
_entity_poly.pdbx_strand_id
1 'polypeptide(L)'
;MLISIDFGITITDILKKDGDGNLTHQMLPSNQKPTQEFIQELFKDLNLKKDVDYLALTGGHHQLIGEKIEQTPVIHVNEVDAIGEGGFALSKLDPNKPAIIVSSGSGTACILAKDGVFTHCSGNRCRRRYSFRSK
;
A
#
# COMPACT_ATOMS: atom_id res chain seq x y z
N MET A 1 14.83 -10.86 -0.23
CA MET A 1 13.43 -10.81 -0.71
C MET A 1 12.84 -9.44 -0.41
N LEU A 2 11.97 -8.93 -1.27
CA LEU A 2 11.22 -7.70 -1.00
C LEU A 2 9.80 -8.05 -0.61
N ILE A 3 9.26 -7.38 0.40
CA ILE A 3 7.86 -7.54 0.79
C ILE A 3 7.22 -6.16 0.89
N SER A 4 6.04 -6.01 0.30
CA SER A 4 5.19 -4.84 0.48
C SER A 4 3.83 -5.21 1.04
N ILE A 5 3.31 -4.38 1.93
CA ILE A 5 2.02 -4.57 2.58
C ILE A 5 1.19 -3.30 2.46
N ASP A 6 -0.01 -3.42 1.89
CA ASP A 6 -1.03 -2.37 1.92
C ASP A 6 -2.09 -2.73 2.96
N PHE A 7 -2.11 -1.98 4.07
CA PHE A 7 -3.09 -2.17 5.15
C PHE A 7 -4.42 -1.48 4.81
N GLY A 8 -5.18 -2.05 3.88
CA GLY A 8 -6.51 -1.56 3.56
C GLY A 8 -7.50 -1.68 4.73
N ILE A 9 -8.68 -1.06 4.58
CA ILE A 9 -9.73 -1.09 5.62
C ILE A 9 -10.39 -2.47 5.72
N THR A 10 -10.58 -3.13 4.58
CA THR A 10 -11.27 -4.42 4.50
C THR A 10 -10.32 -5.57 4.17
N ILE A 11 -9.32 -5.30 3.33
CA ILE A 11 -8.31 -6.26 2.88
C ILE A 11 -6.93 -5.68 3.11
N THR A 12 -6.03 -6.51 3.63
CA THR A 12 -4.59 -6.29 3.67
C THR A 12 -3.96 -7.03 2.50
N ASP A 13 -3.29 -6.29 1.61
CA ASP A 13 -2.64 -6.83 0.42
C ASP A 13 -1.15 -7.10 0.66
N ILE A 14 -0.82 -8.37 0.43
CA ILE A 14 0.43 -9.11 0.42
C ILE A 14 1.23 -9.14 -0.88
N LEU A 15 2.28 -8.37 -1.14
CA LEU A 15 3.13 -8.63 -2.31
C LEU A 15 4.55 -9.02 -1.90
N LYS A 16 5.04 -10.13 -2.43
CA LYS A 16 6.40 -10.63 -2.22
C LYS A 16 7.12 -10.71 -3.56
N LYS A 17 8.34 -10.20 -3.62
CA LYS A 17 9.26 -10.38 -4.74
C LYS A 17 10.48 -11.18 -4.28
N ASP A 18 10.64 -12.38 -4.81
CA ASP A 18 11.79 -13.23 -4.50
C ASP A 18 13.09 -12.75 -5.20
N GLY A 19 14.20 -13.46 -4.97
CA GLY A 19 15.51 -13.12 -5.54
C GLY A 19 15.57 -13.31 -7.07
N ASP A 20 14.73 -14.18 -7.63
CA ASP A 20 14.63 -14.44 -9.07
C ASP A 20 13.69 -13.42 -9.76
N GLY A 21 13.00 -12.60 -8.97
CA GLY A 21 12.10 -11.56 -9.42
C GLY A 21 10.64 -11.99 -9.58
N ASN A 22 10.28 -13.21 -9.16
CA ASN A 22 8.89 -13.67 -9.20
C ASN A 22 8.06 -12.92 -8.17
N LEU A 23 6.83 -12.57 -8.57
CA LEU A 23 5.87 -11.88 -7.73
C LEU A 23 4.80 -12.85 -7.24
N THR A 24 4.60 -12.89 -5.93
CA THR A 24 3.50 -13.63 -5.29
C THR A 24 2.60 -12.64 -4.55
N HIS A 25 1.31 -12.68 -4.87
CA HIS A 25 0.28 -11.85 -4.25
C HIS A 25 -0.61 -12.68 -3.31
N GLN A 26 -0.93 -12.10 -2.15
CA GLN A 26 -1.81 -12.69 -1.14
C GLN A 26 -2.76 -11.62 -0.60
N MET A 27 -3.99 -11.99 -0.30
CA MET A 27 -4.99 -11.09 0.29
C MET A 27 -5.47 -11.66 1.63
N LEU A 28 -5.59 -10.81 2.65
CA LEU A 28 -6.07 -11.20 3.97
C LEU A 28 -7.13 -10.22 4.48
N PRO A 29 -8.18 -10.66 5.19
CA PRO A 29 -9.12 -9.75 5.83
C PRO A 29 -8.44 -8.85 6.88
N SER A 30 -8.76 -7.56 6.86
CA SER A 30 -8.22 -6.58 7.81
C SER A 30 -9.04 -6.58 9.11
N ASN A 31 -8.64 -7.45 10.04
CA ASN A 31 -9.38 -7.66 11.30
C ASN A 31 -8.84 -6.83 12.48
N GLN A 32 -7.67 -6.22 12.32
CA GLN A 32 -6.99 -5.46 13.37
C GLN A 32 -6.18 -4.32 12.77
N LYS A 33 -5.77 -3.37 13.62
CA LYS A 33 -4.78 -2.36 13.24
C LYS A 33 -3.43 -3.05 13.02
N PRO A 34 -2.59 -2.54 12.11
CA PRO A 34 -1.24 -3.06 11.93
C PRO A 34 -0.44 -2.89 13.23
N THR A 35 0.21 -3.98 13.64
CA THR A 35 1.22 -3.99 14.71
C THR A 35 2.45 -4.75 14.24
N GLN A 36 3.58 -4.57 14.94
CA GLN A 36 4.81 -5.30 14.62
C GLN A 36 4.64 -6.80 14.81
N GLU A 37 3.92 -7.21 15.87
CA GLU A 37 3.65 -8.61 16.18
C GLU A 37 2.82 -9.28 15.08
N PHE A 38 1.84 -8.56 14.50
CA PHE A 38 1.08 -9.06 13.37
C PHE A 38 1.96 -9.33 12.16
N ILE A 39 2.89 -8.41 11.83
CA ILE A 39 3.82 -8.59 10.71
C ILE A 39 4.75 -9.79 10.97
N GLN A 40 5.25 -9.94 12.20
CA GLN A 40 6.05 -11.09 12.58
C GLN A 40 5.27 -12.41 12.48
N GLU A 41 4.00 -12.41 12.88
CA GLU A 41 3.12 -13.59 12.76
C GLU A 41 2.88 -13.97 11.29
N LEU A 42 2.61 -12.98 10.43
CA LEU A 42 2.41 -13.18 8.99
C LEU A 42 3.60 -13.85 8.29
N PHE A 43 4.80 -13.60 8.80
CA PHE A 43 6.05 -14.11 8.23
C PHE A 43 6.83 -14.97 9.22
N LYS A 44 6.15 -15.64 10.15
CA LYS A 44 6.77 -16.48 11.18
C LYS A 44 7.63 -17.63 10.62
N ASP A 45 7.32 -18.06 9.39
CA ASP A 45 8.04 -19.12 8.68
C ASP A 45 9.29 -18.58 7.95
N LEU A 46 9.54 -17.27 8.01
CA LEU A 46 10.71 -16.59 7.44
C LEU A 46 11.58 -16.00 8.54
N ASN A 47 12.90 -16.00 8.32
CA ASN A 47 13.81 -15.20 9.14
C ASN A 47 13.87 -13.79 8.54
N LEU A 48 13.02 -12.87 9.03
CA LEU A 48 12.92 -11.51 8.48
C LEU A 48 14.28 -10.82 8.33
N LYS A 49 15.16 -10.97 9.32
CA LYS A 49 16.50 -10.36 9.31
C LYS A 49 17.42 -10.89 8.20
N LYS A 50 17.28 -12.15 7.80
CA LYS A 50 18.16 -12.80 6.80
C LYS A 50 17.54 -12.88 5.42
N ASP A 51 16.22 -13.08 5.36
CA ASP A 51 15.52 -13.43 4.14
C ASP A 51 14.88 -12.20 3.47
N VAL A 52 14.64 -11.13 4.24
CA VAL A 52 13.93 -9.92 3.78
C VAL A 52 14.85 -8.70 3.81
N ASP A 53 15.01 -8.06 2.65
CA ASP A 53 15.92 -6.92 2.49
C ASP A 53 15.28 -5.63 3.02
N TYR A 54 13.98 -5.45 2.75
CA TYR A 54 13.16 -4.37 3.31
C TYR A 54 11.66 -4.70 3.24
N LEU A 55 10.92 -4.06 4.15
CA LEU A 55 9.47 -4.08 4.22
C LEU A 55 8.93 -2.72 3.76
N ALA A 56 8.17 -2.68 2.67
CA ALA A 56 7.50 -1.45 2.23
C ALA A 56 6.04 -1.45 2.73
N LEU A 57 5.65 -0.47 3.53
CA LEU A 57 4.32 -0.42 4.14
C LEU A 57 3.54 0.81 3.66
N THR A 58 2.29 0.60 3.25
CA THR A 58 1.35 1.65 2.86
C THR A 58 -0.05 1.37 3.42
N GLY A 59 -1.03 2.18 3.05
CA GLY A 59 -2.41 2.04 3.47
C GLY A 59 -2.69 2.58 4.87
N GLY A 60 -3.78 2.12 5.45
CA GLY A 60 -4.27 2.58 6.74
C GLY A 60 -3.33 2.24 7.90
N HIS A 61 -3.01 3.26 8.71
CA HIS A 61 -2.31 3.09 10.00
C HIS A 61 -0.90 2.46 9.92
N HIS A 62 -0.29 2.35 8.73
CA HIS A 62 1.08 1.82 8.58
C HIS A 62 2.10 2.59 9.44
N GLN A 63 1.90 3.89 9.68
CA GLN A 63 2.73 4.74 10.57
C GLN A 63 2.76 4.32 12.04
N LEU A 64 1.90 3.37 12.46
CA LEU A 64 1.97 2.78 13.81
C LEU A 64 3.15 1.80 13.95
N ILE A 65 3.69 1.32 12.83
CA ILE A 65 4.87 0.47 12.77
C ILE A 65 6.11 1.37 12.79
N GLY A 66 7.14 0.97 13.52
CA GLY A 66 8.41 1.70 13.51
C GLY A 66 9.24 1.45 12.26
N GLU A 67 10.35 2.17 12.13
CA GLU A 67 11.25 2.13 10.97
C GLU A 67 12.05 0.81 10.82
N LYS A 68 11.92 -0.14 11.74
CA LYS A 68 12.62 -1.45 11.72
C LYS A 68 11.83 -2.54 12.44
N ILE A 69 11.91 -3.77 11.94
CA ILE A 69 11.43 -4.99 12.59
C ILE A 69 12.57 -6.01 12.61
N GLU A 70 13.00 -6.48 13.79
CA GLU A 70 14.11 -7.45 13.98
C GLU A 70 15.48 -7.12 13.36
N GLN A 71 15.63 -5.96 12.71
CA GLN A 71 16.77 -5.41 11.93
C GLN A 71 16.45 -5.20 10.45
N THR A 72 15.36 -5.76 9.94
CA THR A 72 14.86 -5.46 8.61
C THR A 72 14.34 -4.01 8.55
N PRO A 73 14.83 -3.18 7.62
CA PRO A 73 14.32 -1.84 7.40
C PRO A 73 12.84 -1.85 7.02
N VAL A 74 12.08 -0.92 7.61
CA VAL A 74 10.70 -0.62 7.21
C VAL A 74 10.70 0.71 6.48
N ILE A 75 10.09 0.74 5.30
CA ILE A 75 9.94 1.92 4.46
C ILE A 75 8.46 2.26 4.40
N HIS A 76 8.10 3.42 4.92
CA HIS A 76 6.73 3.92 4.86
C HIS A 76 6.52 4.65 3.53
N VAL A 77 5.61 4.14 2.71
CA VAL A 77 5.28 4.70 1.39
C VAL A 77 3.97 5.50 1.50
N ASN A 78 3.92 6.66 0.86
CA ASN A 78 2.68 7.44 0.78
C ASN A 78 1.63 6.69 -0.04
N GLU A 79 0.39 6.65 0.44
CA GLU A 79 -0.72 5.94 -0.23
C GLU A 79 -1.01 6.48 -1.65
N VAL A 80 -0.88 7.80 -1.86
CA VAL A 80 -1.08 8.44 -3.17
C VAL A 80 -0.01 7.99 -4.16
N ASP A 81 1.25 7.97 -3.73
CA ASP A 81 2.36 7.54 -4.57
C ASP A 81 2.26 6.03 -4.86
N ALA A 82 1.95 5.21 -3.85
CA ALA A 82 1.80 3.77 -4.01
C ALA A 82 0.70 3.40 -5.02
N ILE A 83 -0.49 4.00 -4.91
CA ILE A 83 -1.60 3.76 -5.85
C ILE A 83 -1.26 4.33 -7.24
N GLY A 84 -0.69 5.53 -7.28
CA GLY A 84 -0.33 6.22 -8.51
C GLY A 84 0.71 5.44 -9.31
N GLU A 85 1.87 5.16 -8.71
CA GLU A 85 2.96 4.42 -9.33
C GLU A 85 2.54 3.00 -9.70
N GLY A 86 1.94 2.26 -8.76
CA GLY A 86 1.52 0.88 -8.99
C GLY A 86 0.46 0.77 -10.08
N GLY A 87 -0.59 1.58 -9.99
CA GLY A 87 -1.67 1.58 -10.97
C GLY A 87 -1.21 2.01 -12.36
N PHE A 88 -0.39 3.06 -12.43
CA PHE A 88 0.12 3.55 -13.71
C PHE A 88 1.11 2.57 -14.35
N ALA A 89 2.04 1.99 -13.57
CA ALA A 89 2.98 0.98 -14.07
C ALA A 89 2.26 -0.26 -14.62
N LEU A 90 1.23 -0.76 -13.93
CA LEU A 90 0.45 -1.91 -14.36
C LEU A 90 -0.41 -1.62 -15.60
N SER A 91 -0.83 -0.37 -15.80
CA SER A 91 -1.64 0.02 -16.96
C SER A 91 -0.90 -0.07 -18.29
N LYS A 92 0.44 -0.02 -18.28
CA LYS A 92 1.31 0.04 -19.47
C LYS A 92 0.95 1.18 -20.43
N LEU A 93 0.31 2.24 -19.92
CA LEU A 93 0.05 3.46 -20.67
C LEU A 93 1.36 4.20 -20.97
N ASP A 94 1.32 5.04 -22.00
CA ASP A 94 2.44 5.91 -22.37
C ASP A 94 2.76 6.86 -21.20
N PRO A 95 4.00 6.85 -20.65
CA PRO A 95 4.41 7.72 -19.56
C PRO A 95 4.26 9.21 -19.84
N ASN A 96 4.22 9.62 -21.11
CA ASN A 96 4.06 11.01 -21.51
C ASN A 96 2.60 11.46 -21.57
N LYS A 97 1.64 10.55 -21.37
CA LYS A 97 0.21 10.87 -21.39
C LYS A 97 -0.34 10.95 -19.96
N PRO A 98 -1.05 12.04 -19.63
CA PRO A 98 -1.71 12.13 -18.33
C PRO A 98 -2.80 11.06 -18.20
N ALA A 99 -2.92 10.47 -17.02
CA ALA A 99 -3.94 9.49 -16.71
C ALA A 99 -4.58 9.77 -15.34
N ILE A 100 -5.85 9.42 -15.21
CA ILE A 100 -6.53 9.36 -13.91
C ILE A 100 -6.59 7.90 -13.47
N ILE A 101 -5.92 7.61 -12.35
CA ILE A 101 -6.02 6.34 -11.66
C ILE A 101 -7.17 6.45 -10.66
N VAL A 102 -8.10 5.50 -10.72
CA VAL A 102 -9.23 5.42 -9.79
C VAL A 102 -9.08 4.16 -8.97
N SER A 103 -8.67 4.29 -7.71
CA SER A 103 -8.70 3.20 -6.74
C SER A 103 -10.09 3.12 -6.11
N SER A 104 -10.78 1.99 -6.29
CA SER A 104 -12.15 1.76 -5.84
C SER A 104 -12.19 0.68 -4.75
N GLY A 105 -11.50 0.93 -3.63
CA GLY A 105 -11.54 0.09 -2.43
C GLY A 105 -12.72 0.41 -1.52
N SER A 106 -12.54 0.29 -0.20
CA SER A 106 -13.57 0.68 0.78
C SER A 106 -13.92 2.16 0.71
N GLY A 107 -13.05 3.00 0.16
CA GLY A 107 -13.35 4.35 -0.34
C GLY A 107 -12.90 4.47 -1.80
N THR A 108 -13.09 5.65 -2.37
CA THR A 108 -12.57 5.95 -3.71
C THR A 108 -11.48 7.01 -3.63
N ALA A 109 -10.36 6.77 -4.30
CA ALA A 109 -9.31 7.77 -4.51
C ALA A 109 -9.07 7.96 -6.02
N CYS A 110 -9.06 9.22 -6.46
CA CYS A 110 -8.75 9.61 -7.83
C CYS A 110 -7.41 10.34 -7.85
N ILE A 111 -6.43 9.78 -8.55
CA ILE A 111 -5.05 10.26 -8.60
C ILE A 111 -4.71 10.60 -10.05
N LEU A 112 -4.24 11.82 -10.27
CA LEU A 112 -3.69 12.25 -11.55
C LEU A 112 -2.21 11.86 -11.60
N ALA A 113 -1.86 11.02 -12.57
CA ALA A 113 -0.50 10.80 -13.01
C ALA A 113 -0.21 11.75 -14.17
N LYS A 114 0.75 12.66 -14.00
CA LYS A 114 1.16 13.60 -15.04
C LYS A 114 2.60 14.06 -14.79
N ASP A 115 3.42 14.08 -15.85
CA ASP A 115 4.81 14.57 -15.81
C ASP A 115 5.66 13.88 -14.71
N GLY A 116 5.42 12.58 -14.48
CA GLY A 116 6.09 11.81 -13.43
C GLY A 116 5.63 12.11 -12.00
N VAL A 117 4.60 12.94 -11.82
CA VAL A 117 4.04 13.32 -10.51
C VAL A 117 2.66 12.69 -10.32
N PHE A 118 2.41 12.19 -9.11
CA PHE A 118 1.12 11.64 -8.69
C PHE A 118 0.44 12.59 -7.72
N THR A 119 -0.75 13.07 -8.08
CA THR A 119 -1.49 14.05 -7.27
C THR A 119 -2.88 13.54 -6.95
N HIS A 120 -3.25 13.53 -5.66
CA HIS A 120 -4.62 13.24 -5.25
C HIS A 120 -5.57 14.39 -5.67
N CYS A 121 -6.50 14.09 -6.57
CA CYS A 121 -7.43 15.09 -7.12
C CYS A 121 -8.77 15.12 -6.37
N SER A 122 -9.29 13.96 -6.02
CA SER A 122 -10.60 13.82 -5.39
C SER A 122 -10.74 12.41 -4.80
N GLY A 123 -11.77 12.21 -4.00
CA GLY A 123 -12.04 10.92 -3.39
C GLY A 123 -12.81 11.05 -2.08
N ASN A 124 -13.36 9.94 -1.61
CA ASN A 124 -13.91 9.83 -0.28
C ASN A 124 -13.38 8.58 0.40
N ARG A 125 -13.13 8.66 1.70
CA ARG A 125 -13.17 7.44 2.51
C ARG A 125 -14.64 7.15 2.75
N CYS A 126 -15.09 5.91 2.57
CA CYS A 126 -16.40 5.48 3.09
C CYS A 126 -16.33 5.33 4.62
N ARG A 127 -15.93 6.41 5.30
CA ARG A 127 -16.43 6.69 6.64
C ARG A 127 -17.64 7.56 6.40
N ARG A 128 -18.83 7.11 6.83
CA ARG A 128 -20.03 7.95 6.94
C ARG A 128 -19.68 9.26 7.66
N ARG A 129 -19.28 10.28 6.92
CA ARG A 129 -19.29 11.68 7.34
C ARG A 129 -20.33 12.35 6.48
N TYR A 130 -21.60 12.15 6.85
CA TYR A 130 -22.64 13.10 6.49
C TYR A 130 -22.33 14.40 7.25
N SER A 131 -21.51 15.27 6.67
CA SER A 131 -21.57 16.69 7.00
C SER A 131 -22.55 17.30 6.00
N PHE A 132 -23.81 17.42 6.43
CA PHE A 132 -24.73 18.36 5.81
C PHE A 132 -24.11 19.75 5.95
N ARG A 133 -23.58 20.30 4.85
CA ARG A 133 -23.44 21.75 4.74
C ARG A 133 -24.76 22.27 4.16
N SER A 134 -25.66 22.67 5.05
CA SER A 134 -26.78 23.55 4.71
C SER A 134 -26.20 24.86 4.18
N LYS A 135 -26.69 25.31 3.02
CA LYS A 135 -26.41 26.62 2.45
C LYS A 135 -26.96 27.73 3.33
#